data_AF-A0A453SD48-F1
#
_entry.id   AF-A0A453SD48-F1
#
_cell.length_a   1.000
_cell.length_b   1.000
_cell.length_c   1.000
_cell.angle_alpha   90.00
_cell.angle_beta   90.00
_cell.angle_gamma   90.00
#
_symmetry.space_group_name_H-M   'P 1'
#
loop_
_entity.id
_entity.type
_entity.pdbx_description
1 polymer ?
#
loop_
_entity_poly.entity_id
_entity_poly.type
_entity_poly.pdbx_seq_one_letter_code
_entity_poly.pdbx_strand_id
1 'polypeptide(L)' 'MLLRFLGAELILTDPANGFKGMIGKVEELMKTMPNSHCLNQVTNPANPDAHFKWTLF' A
#
# COMPACT_ATOMS: atom_id res chain seq x y z
N MET A 1 8.28 14.41 -1.33
CA MET A 1 8.85 14.99 -0.09
C MET A 1 7.91 14.85 1.11
N LEU A 2 6.59 15.07 0.98
CA LEU A 2 5.65 14.98 2.11
C LEU A 2 5.67 13.63 2.86
N LEU A 3 5.67 12.49 2.16
CA LEU A 3 5.68 11.18 2.81
C LEU A 3 6.93 10.95 3.68
N ARG A 4 8.12 11.30 3.16
CA ARG A 4 9.36 11.24 3.95
C ARG A 4 9.33 12.21 5.14
N PHE A 5 8.73 13.39 4.98
CA PHE A 5 8.56 14.36 6.07
C PHE A 5 7.67 13.80 7.19
N LEU A 6 6.62 13.05 6.85
CA LEU A 6 5.76 12.35 7.81
C LEU A 6 6.42 11.09 8.41
N GLY A 7 7.70 10.83 8.12
CA GLY A 7 8.46 9.69 8.64
C GLY A 7 8.31 8.39 7.85
N ALA A 8 7.65 8.40 6.69
CA ALA A 8 7.51 7.20 5.87
C ALA A 8 8.83 6.86 5.15
N GLU A 9 9.22 5.60 5.23
CA GLU A 9 10.25 5.04 4.36
C GLU A 9 9.66 4.82 2.96
N LEU A 10 10.37 5.31 1.93
CA LEU A 10 9.95 5.15 0.53
C LEU A 10 10.90 4.21 -0.19
N ILE A 11 10.33 3.11 -0.68
CA ILE A 11 10.98 2.16 -1.57
C ILE A 11 10.44 2.44 -2.98
N LEU A 12 11.32 2.89 -3.88
CA LEU A 12 10.98 3.13 -5.27
C LEU A 12 11.15 1.84 -6.07
N THR A 13 10.14 1.46 -6.85
CA THR A 13 10.21 0.33 -7.78
C THR A 13 10.52 0.80 -9.20
N ASP A 14 10.97 -0.13 -10.05
CA ASP A 14 11.20 0.15 -11.47
C ASP A 14 9.91 0.65 -12.15
N PRO A 15 9.92 1.86 -12.75
CA PRO A 15 8.74 2.42 -13.40
C PRO A 15 8.23 1.57 -14.57
N ALA A 16 9.09 0.80 -15.24
CA ALA A 16 8.70 -0.05 -16.37
C ALA A 16 7.71 -1.16 -15.94
N ASN A 17 7.74 -1.57 -14.67
CA ASN A 17 6.88 -2.62 -14.12
C ASN A 17 5.57 -2.08 -13.53
N GLY A 18 5.44 -0.76 -13.40
CA GLY A 18 4.24 -0.08 -12.92
C GLY A 18 3.64 -0.69 -11.64
N PHE A 19 2.31 -0.79 -11.61
CA PHE A 19 1.56 -1.28 -10.44
C PHE A 19 1.87 -2.74 -10.09
N LYS A 20 2.13 -3.59 -11.09
CA LYS A 20 2.48 -5.00 -10.86
C LYS A 20 3.83 -5.12 -10.16
N GLY A 21 4.82 -4.32 -10.56
CA GLY A 21 6.12 -4.26 -9.90
C GLY A 21 6.02 -3.80 -8.44
N MET A 22 5.16 -2.82 -8.18
CA MET A 22 4.86 -2.36 -6.82
C MET A 22 4.25 -3.47 -5.96
N ILE A 23 3.25 -4.22 -6.46
CA ILE A 23 2.68 -5.36 -5.72
C ILE A 23 3.74 -6.43 -5.44
N GLY A 24 4.54 -6.79 -6.46
CA GLY A 24 5.60 -7.77 -6.29
C GLY A 24 6.60 -7.39 -5.20
N LYS A 25 6.95 -6.10 -5.10
CA LYS A 25 7.81 -5.60 -4.02
C LYS A 25 7.13 -5.68 -2.65
N VAL A 26 5.83 -5.37 -2.56
CA VAL A 26 5.07 -5.54 -1.30
C VAL A 26 5.06 -7.01 -0.86
N GLU A 27 4.84 -7.95 -1.76
CA GLU A 27 4.88 -9.39 -1.45
C GLU A 27 6.25 -9.86 -0.98
N GLU A 28 7.32 -9.37 -1.59
CA GLU A 28 8.71 -9.63 -1.17
C GLU A 28 8.97 -9.11 0.25
N LEU A 29 8.56 -7.87 0.54
CA LEU A 29 8.73 -7.25 1.85
C LEU A 29 7.94 -8.00 2.92
N MET A 30 6.70 -8.39 2.62
CA MET A 30 5.87 -9.16 3.54
C MET A 30 6.45 -10.53 3.90
N LYS A 31 7.28 -11.11 3.02
CA LYS A 31 7.99 -12.39 3.27
C LYS A 31 9.28 -12.22 4.06
N THR A 32 9.94 -11.07 3.92
CA THR A 32 11.29 -10.84 4.44
C THR A 32 11.31 -10.00 5.72
N MET A 33 10.31 -9.15 5.94
CA MET A 33 10.21 -8.29 7.11
C MET A 33 9.37 -8.96 8.20
N PRO A 34 9.94 -9.26 9.38
CA PRO A 34 9.14 -9.77 10.50
C PRO A 34 8.12 -8.72 10.96
N ASN A 35 6.95 -9.17 11.41
CA ASN A 35 5.84 -8.33 11.86
C ASN A 35 5.32 -7.33 10.81
N SER A 36 5.54 -7.59 9.52
CA SER A 36 4.95 -6.78 8.46
C SER A 36 3.45 -7.05 8.29
N HIS A 37 2.68 -6.00 8.02
CA HIS A 37 1.28 -6.10 7.65
C HIS A 37 0.96 -5.18 6.47
N CYS A 38 0.35 -5.72 5.42
CA CYS A 38 -0.10 -4.95 4.26
C CYS A 38 -1.61 -4.68 4.36
N LEU A 39 -1.99 -3.40 4.43
CA LEU A 39 -3.40 -2.99 4.51
C LEU A 39 -4.21 -3.31 3.24
N ASN A 40 -3.52 -3.46 2.10
CA ASN A 40 -4.06 -3.83 0.80
C ASN A 40 -5.37 -3.12 0.40
N GLN A 41 -5.26 -1.85 -0.01
CA GLN A 41 -6.41 -1.02 -0.40
C GLN A 41 -7.26 -1.58 -1.55
N VAL A 42 -6.72 -2.52 -2.34
CA VAL A 42 -7.41 -3.07 -3.52
C VAL A 42 -8.43 -4.12 -3.09
N THR A 43 -8.05 -5.02 -2.19
CA THR A 43 -8.90 -6.16 -1.80
C THR A 43 -9.51 -6.03 -0.41
N ASN A 44 -9.04 -5.08 0.41
CA ASN A 44 -9.55 -4.90 1.76
C ASN A 44 -10.96 -4.28 1.73
N PRO A 45 -12.00 -4.97 2.23
CA PRO A 45 -13.38 -4.49 2.20
C PRO A 45 -13.59 -3.21 3.03
N ALA A 46 -12.69 -2.91 3.98
CA ALA A 46 -12.75 -1.66 4.73
C ALA A 46 -12.64 -0.42 3.84
N ASN A 47 -12.02 -0.51 2.66
CA ASN A 47 -11.90 0.60 1.73
C ASN A 47 -13.28 1.00 1.14
N PRO A 48 -14.00 0.13 0.39
CA PRO A 48 -15.35 0.48 -0.08
C PRO A 48 -16.33 0.76 1.07
N ASP A 49 -16.23 0.07 2.21
CA ASP A 49 -17.10 0.31 3.36
C ASP A 49 -16.96 1.74 3.93
N ALA A 50 -15.76 2.31 3.93
CA ALA A 50 -15.53 3.68 4.40
C ALA A 50 -16.20 4.70 3.48
N HIS A 51 -16.13 4.48 2.16
CA HIS A 51 -16.81 5.33 1.18
C HIS A 51 -18.33 5.24 1.32
N PHE A 52 -18.86 4.03 1.54
CA PHE A 52 -20.28 3.86 1.81
C PHE A 52 -20.67 4.65 3.05
N LYS A 53 -20.01 4.46 4.19
CA LYS A 53 -20.40 5.05 5.49
C LYS A 53 -20.28 6.58 5.57
N TRP A 54 -19.29 7.18 4.90
CA TRP A 54 -18.90 8.57 5.19
C TRP A 54 -18.81 9.48 3.97
N THR A 55 -18.78 8.95 2.74
CA THR A 55 -18.68 9.78 1.52
C THR A 55 -20.01 9.90 0.79
N LEU A 56 -20.79 8.81 0.76
CA LEU A 56 -22.06 8.74 0.03
C LEU A 56 -23.28 9.18 0.85
N PHE A 57 -23.08 9.59 2.11
CA PHE A 57 -24.09 10.16 3.00
C PHE A 57 -23.67 11.55 3.46
#